data_AF-A0A1J5BAK1-F1
#
_entry.id   AF-A0A1J5BAK1-F1
#
_cell.length_a   1.000
_cell.length_b   1.000
_cell.length_c   1.000
_cell.angle_alpha   90.00
_cell.angle_beta   90.00
_cell.angle_gamma   90.00
#
_symmetry.space_group_name_H-M   'P 1'
#
loop_
_entity.id
_entity.type
_entity.pdbx_description
1 polymer ?
#
loop_
_entity_poly.entity_id
_entity_poly.type
_entity_poly.pdbx_seq_one_letter_code
_entity_poly.pdbx_strand_id
1 'polypeptide(L)'
;MDKLRAEGFDICILNWGDAKRNLYENALVLREAINYINANKQGNEELVILGPSMGGLLTRYVLAKMEQENTPHHTRLYISFDSPHQGANMPLGYQHLIDYMLDNADLFTFGLIQEIEDFRQQLDCDAAKQMLNYHHTATEVLAMDANPTQMKIDFYNELHALNPPYNGYPHLCKKIAIAEGSGNGLDQGFEPNDQLLNWNFVTPRVSIWLPSYSLCFEVKSLPDNHSVGGPKLLFYGHILISPFLGAPYFLFSAKIVYIDNSIPYDNCPGGNYPFHIQLNEKICKWYTIHFSERSHNDCFMPVSTTLDLANGGNVWVNIINGGSNIVRNYPNCPFEEFYIPYDNEPHVVTGITAGMANWLLQNITQGTIFIQNKTISNKIDYNARYRILVGHNVDIFYPRGDVLVLPGGELYLKSGGDILLDDGFYADNGSVFYANIEPYPCPPYVPSFSKSFISTEFNEEKNTSNETTFQNKTENNNENEVTVYPNPTNDIINVEIKNDYNNIIIVIYSISGKKLFEEKIKGKEKNAISVDISNYPSGVYFLKTILDNKTIINKIIKSDKL
;
A
#
# COMPACT_ATOMS: atom_id res chain seq x y z
N MET A 1 -15.34 3.73 1.16
CA MET A 1 -16.06 4.78 0.41
C MET A 1 -17.54 4.84 0.74
N ASP A 2 -18.35 3.82 0.45
CA ASP A 2 -19.82 3.93 0.67
C ASP A 2 -20.22 4.20 2.13
N LYS A 3 -19.51 3.62 3.11
CA LYS A 3 -19.68 3.99 4.53
C LYS A 3 -19.47 5.50 4.77
N LEU A 4 -18.43 6.11 4.19
CA LEU A 4 -18.16 7.55 4.34
C LEU A 4 -19.25 8.42 3.69
N ARG A 5 -19.80 8.00 2.55
CA ARG A 5 -20.96 8.69 1.95
C ARG A 5 -22.21 8.57 2.80
N ALA A 6 -22.42 7.43 3.47
CA ALA A 6 -23.53 7.26 4.41
C ALA A 6 -23.38 8.17 5.65
N GLU A 7 -22.15 8.43 6.08
CA GLU A 7 -21.79 9.43 7.12
C GLU A 7 -21.78 10.89 6.60
N GLY A 8 -22.25 11.15 5.38
CA GLY A 8 -22.36 12.50 4.81
C GLY A 8 -21.07 13.12 4.26
N PHE A 9 -20.01 12.33 4.02
CA PHE A 9 -18.76 12.84 3.43
C PHE A 9 -18.80 12.87 1.90
N ASP A 10 -18.44 14.03 1.34
CA ASP A 10 -18.04 14.15 -0.07
C ASP A 10 -16.67 13.53 -0.32
N ILE A 11 -16.56 12.70 -1.37
CA ILE A 11 -15.33 11.98 -1.71
C ILE A 11 -14.73 12.55 -2.99
N CYS A 12 -13.65 13.31 -2.84
CA CYS A 12 -12.79 13.73 -3.94
C CYS A 12 -11.69 12.68 -4.18
N ILE A 13 -11.38 12.38 -5.44
CA ILE A 13 -10.26 11.53 -5.84
C ILE A 13 -9.37 12.35 -6.77
N LEU A 14 -8.12 12.59 -6.35
CA LEU A 14 -7.11 13.23 -7.20
C LEU A 14 -6.55 12.18 -8.16
N ASN A 15 -6.80 12.35 -9.45
CA ASN A 15 -6.21 11.52 -10.50
C ASN A 15 -4.97 12.22 -11.06
N TRP A 16 -3.84 11.53 -11.08
CA TRP A 16 -2.57 12.05 -11.59
C TRP A 16 -2.54 11.99 -13.12
N GLY A 17 -2.20 13.10 -13.79
CA GLY A 17 -2.00 13.11 -15.24
C GLY A 17 -0.77 12.30 -15.66
N ASP A 18 0.34 12.48 -14.93
CA ASP A 18 1.57 11.71 -15.11
C ASP A 18 2.32 11.63 -13.76
N ALA A 19 2.11 10.54 -13.03
CA ALA A 19 2.75 10.30 -11.73
C ALA A 19 4.27 10.05 -11.82
N LYS A 20 4.85 9.91 -13.03
CA LYS A 20 6.30 9.73 -13.23
C LYS A 20 7.09 11.05 -13.10
N ARG A 21 6.40 12.20 -13.17
CA ARG A 21 7.00 13.53 -12.99
C ARG A 21 7.64 13.70 -11.61
N ASN A 22 8.59 14.61 -11.51
CA ASN A 22 9.23 14.94 -10.23
C ASN A 22 8.19 15.28 -9.15
N LEU A 23 8.56 15.02 -7.89
CA LEU A 23 7.70 15.20 -6.73
C LEU A 23 7.26 16.66 -6.55
N TYR A 24 8.02 17.63 -7.08
CA TYR A 24 7.65 19.05 -7.05
C TYR A 24 6.46 19.36 -7.97
N GLU A 25 6.46 18.88 -9.22
CA GLU A 25 5.32 18.99 -10.14
C GLU A 25 4.07 18.32 -9.56
N ASN A 26 4.21 17.11 -9.02
CA ASN A 26 3.08 16.41 -8.37
C ASN A 26 2.62 17.10 -7.08
N ALA A 27 3.51 17.69 -6.29
CA ALA A 27 3.15 18.50 -5.12
C ALA A 27 2.34 19.75 -5.50
N LEU A 28 2.67 20.42 -6.61
CA LEU A 28 1.89 21.55 -7.11
C LEU A 28 0.47 21.12 -7.50
N VAL A 29 0.30 19.97 -8.16
CA VAL A 29 -1.03 19.42 -8.49
C VAL A 29 -1.87 19.15 -7.23
N LEU A 30 -1.27 18.58 -6.18
CA LEU A 30 -1.98 18.37 -4.90
C LEU A 30 -2.31 19.69 -4.19
N ARG A 31 -1.41 20.67 -4.20
CA ARG A 31 -1.66 22.01 -3.64
C ARG A 31 -2.84 22.70 -4.34
N GLU A 32 -2.88 22.66 -5.67
CA GLU A 32 -3.97 23.24 -6.43
C GLU A 32 -5.29 22.48 -6.24
N ALA A 33 -5.25 21.16 -6.06
CA ALA A 33 -6.43 20.39 -5.67
C ALA A 33 -6.97 20.81 -4.28
N ILE A 34 -6.10 21.01 -3.29
CA ILE A 34 -6.48 21.51 -1.95
C ILE A 34 -7.10 22.91 -2.06
N ASN A 35 -6.45 23.83 -2.79
CA ASN A 35 -6.95 25.18 -3.03
C ASN A 35 -8.32 25.16 -3.71
N TYR A 36 -8.47 24.37 -4.78
CA TYR A 36 -9.72 24.23 -5.53
C TYR A 36 -10.85 23.68 -4.66
N ILE A 37 -10.61 22.62 -3.89
CA ILE A 37 -11.64 22.05 -3.01
C ILE A 37 -12.02 23.06 -1.92
N ASN A 38 -11.06 23.73 -1.30
CA ASN A 38 -11.34 24.75 -0.28
C ASN A 38 -12.12 25.97 -0.82
N ALA A 39 -11.92 26.34 -2.09
CA ALA A 39 -12.65 27.42 -2.74
C ALA A 39 -14.07 27.05 -3.21
N ASN A 40 -14.37 25.74 -3.37
CA ASN A 40 -15.64 25.26 -3.96
C ASN A 40 -16.49 24.40 -3.00
N LYS A 41 -15.95 23.95 -1.87
CA LYS A 41 -16.71 23.22 -0.84
C LYS A 41 -17.82 24.09 -0.25
N GLN A 42 -18.91 23.46 0.16
CA GLN A 42 -20.00 24.13 0.88
C GLN A 42 -19.80 23.96 2.39
N GLY A 43 -19.96 25.04 3.14
CA GLY A 43 -19.67 25.07 4.58
C GLY A 43 -18.18 25.21 4.92
N ASN A 44 -17.87 25.10 6.20
CA ASN A 44 -16.53 25.39 6.75
C ASN A 44 -15.71 24.12 7.07
N GLU A 45 -16.16 22.95 6.62
CA GLU A 45 -15.56 21.66 6.97
C GLU A 45 -14.10 21.55 6.53
N GLU A 46 -13.24 21.11 7.46
CA GLU A 46 -11.83 20.88 7.17
C GLU A 46 -11.61 19.53 6.48
N LEU A 47 -10.70 19.54 5.51
CA LEU A 47 -10.35 18.40 4.67
C LEU A 47 -9.81 17.23 5.51
N VAL A 48 -10.09 16.04 5.01
CA VAL A 48 -9.39 14.80 5.38
C VAL A 48 -8.66 14.33 4.14
N ILE A 49 -7.33 14.25 4.21
CA ILE A 49 -6.49 13.85 3.07
C ILE A 49 -5.88 12.49 3.37
N LEU A 50 -6.24 11.49 2.57
CA LEU A 50 -5.62 10.17 2.60
C LEU A 50 -4.70 10.03 1.38
N GLY A 51 -3.40 9.91 1.64
CA GLY A 51 -2.37 9.77 0.62
C GLY A 51 -1.75 8.37 0.65
N PRO A 52 -2.08 7.50 -0.31
CA PRO A 52 -1.42 6.21 -0.47
C PRO A 52 -0.08 6.35 -1.20
N SER A 53 0.93 5.58 -0.79
CA SER A 53 2.26 5.54 -1.39
C SER A 53 2.87 6.94 -1.56
N MET A 54 3.35 7.31 -2.75
CA MET A 54 3.80 8.66 -3.09
C MET A 54 2.82 9.77 -2.64
N GLY A 55 1.50 9.52 -2.68
CA GLY A 55 0.48 10.50 -2.30
C GLY A 55 0.59 10.96 -0.84
N GLY A 56 1.04 10.10 0.08
CA GLY A 56 1.26 10.48 1.47
C GLY A 56 2.51 11.34 1.64
N LEU A 57 3.62 10.98 0.98
CA LEU A 57 4.84 11.80 0.95
C LEU A 57 4.56 13.21 0.38
N LEU A 58 3.79 13.29 -0.70
CA LEU A 58 3.36 14.56 -1.28
C LEU A 58 2.44 15.34 -0.32
N THR A 59 1.53 14.66 0.40
CA THR A 59 0.67 15.33 1.40
C THR A 59 1.48 15.91 2.55
N ARG A 60 2.48 15.17 3.07
CA ARG A 60 3.43 15.68 4.06
C ARG A 60 4.13 16.95 3.55
N TYR A 61 4.74 16.89 2.37
CA TYR A 61 5.45 18.02 1.76
C TYR A 61 4.54 19.24 1.53
N VAL A 62 3.37 19.04 0.90
CA VAL A 62 2.45 20.14 0.54
C VAL A 62 1.87 20.82 1.78
N LEU A 63 1.37 20.06 2.76
CA LEU A 63 0.80 20.65 3.97
C LEU A 63 1.87 21.38 4.78
N ALA A 64 3.06 20.80 4.94
CA ALA A 64 4.16 21.46 5.63
C ALA A 64 4.63 22.74 4.91
N LYS A 65 4.69 22.73 3.58
CA LYS A 65 5.06 23.90 2.79
C LYS A 65 4.00 25.01 2.85
N MET A 66 2.72 24.65 2.79
CA MET A 66 1.61 25.59 2.97
C MET A 66 1.65 26.24 4.35
N GLU A 67 1.90 25.48 5.42
CA GLU A 67 2.07 26.01 6.78
C GLU A 67 3.28 26.98 6.88
N GLN A 68 4.45 26.61 6.35
CA GLN A 68 5.64 27.46 6.35
C GLN A 68 5.41 28.77 5.58
N GLU A 69 4.66 28.71 4.48
CA GLU A 69 4.24 29.86 3.67
C GLU A 69 3.05 30.63 4.27
N ASN A 70 2.56 30.25 5.47
CA ASN A 70 1.37 30.81 6.13
C ASN A 70 0.10 30.79 5.26
N THR A 71 -0.01 29.81 4.36
CA THR A 71 -1.19 29.57 3.51
C THR A 71 -2.12 28.54 4.18
N PRO A 72 -3.36 28.90 4.57
CA PRO A 72 -4.29 27.96 5.18
C PRO A 72 -4.67 26.80 4.24
N HIS A 73 -4.33 25.57 4.63
CA HIS A 73 -4.70 24.37 3.89
C HIS A 73 -6.06 23.76 4.34
N HIS A 74 -6.62 24.24 5.47
CA HIS A 74 -7.90 23.81 6.04
C HIS A 74 -8.06 22.29 6.10
N THR A 75 -7.06 21.58 6.63
CA THR A 75 -7.04 20.11 6.73
C THR A 75 -6.95 19.73 8.19
N ARG A 76 -7.92 18.96 8.71
CA ARG A 76 -7.92 18.50 10.10
C ARG A 76 -7.19 17.17 10.30
N LEU A 77 -7.13 16.34 9.27
CA LEU A 77 -6.56 15.00 9.31
C LEU A 77 -5.81 14.67 8.03
N TYR A 78 -4.52 14.36 8.19
CA TYR A 78 -3.67 13.72 7.20
C TYR A 78 -3.49 12.24 7.56
N ILE A 79 -3.83 11.36 6.61
CA ILE A 79 -3.69 9.91 6.70
C ILE A 79 -2.60 9.50 5.70
N SER A 80 -1.42 9.13 6.21
CA SER A 80 -0.37 8.47 5.46
C SER A 80 -0.75 7.01 5.26
N PHE A 81 -0.72 6.49 4.03
CA PHE A 81 -0.96 5.06 3.78
C PHE A 81 0.22 4.48 3.02
N ASP A 82 1.01 3.66 3.72
CA ASP A 82 2.20 2.93 3.25
C ASP A 82 3.13 3.81 2.38
N SER A 83 3.43 5.00 2.89
CA SER A 83 4.09 6.07 2.14
C SER A 83 5.59 6.17 2.45
N PRO A 84 6.49 6.38 1.46
CA PRO A 84 7.93 6.34 1.68
C PRO A 84 8.44 7.62 2.38
N HIS A 85 8.33 7.76 3.71
CA HIS A 85 8.78 8.97 4.43
C HIS A 85 10.29 9.08 4.65
N GLN A 86 11.04 8.01 4.41
CA GLN A 86 12.51 8.02 4.30
C GLN A 86 13.01 7.54 2.93
N GLY A 87 12.08 7.16 2.04
CA GLY A 87 12.34 6.58 0.72
C GLY A 87 11.87 5.12 0.54
N ALA A 88 11.64 4.74 -0.72
CA ALA A 88 11.15 3.43 -1.17
C ALA A 88 12.31 2.46 -1.43
N ASN A 89 12.02 1.16 -1.52
CA ASN A 89 12.99 0.17 -1.99
C ASN A 89 12.54 -0.52 -3.28
N MET A 90 13.48 -0.81 -4.17
CA MET A 90 13.34 -1.79 -5.24
C MET A 90 14.71 -2.49 -5.32
N PRO A 91 14.79 -3.83 -5.21
CA PRO A 91 16.08 -4.50 -5.10
C PRO A 91 17.07 -4.06 -6.16
N LEU A 92 18.21 -3.52 -5.71
CA LEU A 92 19.19 -2.84 -6.58
C LEU A 92 19.75 -3.80 -7.65
N GLY A 93 19.79 -5.10 -7.34
CA GLY A 93 20.13 -6.14 -8.28
C GLY A 93 19.14 -6.27 -9.46
N TYR A 94 17.83 -6.09 -9.25
CA TYR A 94 16.85 -6.02 -10.35
C TYR A 94 16.98 -4.74 -11.16
N GLN A 95 17.30 -3.62 -10.52
CA GLN A 95 17.55 -2.37 -11.23
C GLN A 95 18.72 -2.53 -12.22
N HIS A 96 19.83 -3.11 -11.76
CA HIS A 96 20.98 -3.43 -12.61
C HIS A 96 20.66 -4.49 -13.68
N LEU A 97 19.77 -5.46 -13.41
CA LEU A 97 19.30 -6.41 -14.42
C LEU A 97 18.52 -5.70 -15.54
N ILE A 98 17.53 -4.88 -15.21
CA ILE A 98 16.70 -4.14 -16.18
C ILE A 98 17.57 -3.18 -17.02
N ASP A 99 18.48 -2.45 -16.36
CA ASP A 99 19.44 -1.58 -17.02
C ASP A 99 20.36 -2.34 -17.98
N TYR A 100 20.96 -3.44 -17.51
CA TYR A 100 21.81 -4.31 -18.33
C TYR A 100 21.06 -4.96 -19.51
N MET A 101 19.80 -5.37 -19.34
CA MET A 101 19.02 -5.95 -20.43
C MET A 101 18.74 -4.93 -21.54
N LEU A 102 18.50 -3.66 -21.20
CA LEU A 102 18.24 -2.61 -22.21
C LEU A 102 19.51 -2.07 -22.87
N ASP A 103 20.62 -1.94 -22.12
CA ASP A 103 21.94 -1.66 -22.70
C ASP A 103 22.35 -2.70 -23.76
N ASN A 104 21.72 -3.88 -23.72
CA ASN A 104 21.94 -4.99 -24.65
C ASN A 104 20.70 -5.30 -25.50
N ALA A 105 19.70 -4.40 -25.59
CA ALA A 105 18.42 -4.63 -26.28
C ALA A 105 18.56 -5.14 -27.73
N ASP A 106 19.51 -4.58 -28.49
CA ASP A 106 19.82 -5.03 -29.86
C ASP A 106 20.24 -6.51 -29.93
N LEU A 107 20.87 -7.04 -28.87
CA LEU A 107 21.26 -8.45 -28.76
C LEU A 107 20.08 -9.38 -28.49
N PHE A 108 18.94 -8.86 -28.03
CA PHE A 108 17.74 -9.66 -27.74
C PHE A 108 16.81 -9.83 -28.94
N THR A 109 16.87 -8.96 -29.96
CA THR A 109 16.28 -9.06 -31.33
C THR A 109 14.91 -9.76 -31.55
N PHE A 110 14.07 -9.91 -30.52
CA PHE A 110 12.82 -10.69 -30.53
C PHE A 110 11.73 -10.07 -29.64
N GLY A 111 11.30 -8.84 -29.93
CA GLY A 111 10.05 -8.25 -29.39
C GLY A 111 10.01 -7.90 -27.89
N LEU A 112 10.96 -8.37 -27.07
CA LEU A 112 11.04 -8.14 -25.63
C LEU A 112 11.24 -6.67 -25.21
N ILE A 113 11.61 -5.80 -26.15
CA ILE A 113 12.12 -4.45 -25.87
C ILE A 113 11.06 -3.58 -25.19
N GLN A 114 9.83 -3.53 -25.70
CA GLN A 114 8.82 -2.56 -25.23
C GLN A 114 8.40 -2.77 -23.76
N GLU A 115 8.23 -4.03 -23.33
CA GLU A 115 7.78 -4.37 -21.98
C GLU A 115 8.86 -4.10 -20.91
N ILE A 116 10.14 -4.15 -21.29
CA ILE A 116 11.30 -3.83 -20.44
C ILE A 116 11.58 -2.32 -20.47
N GLU A 117 11.42 -1.66 -21.62
CA GLU A 117 11.44 -0.19 -21.73
C GLU A 117 10.42 0.45 -20.78
N ASP A 118 9.19 -0.06 -20.74
CA ASP A 118 8.14 0.43 -19.82
C ASP A 118 8.53 0.32 -18.34
N PHE A 119 9.28 -0.74 -17.97
CA PHE A 119 9.84 -0.88 -16.62
C PHE A 119 10.95 0.13 -16.37
N ARG A 120 11.87 0.30 -17.32
CA ARG A 120 12.96 1.27 -17.19
C ARG A 120 12.46 2.70 -17.15
N GLN A 121 11.42 3.04 -17.90
CA GLN A 121 10.74 4.34 -17.81
C GLN A 121 10.09 4.58 -16.45
N GLN A 122 9.71 3.54 -15.70
CA GLN A 122 9.20 3.68 -14.33
C GLN A 122 10.35 3.79 -13.33
N LEU A 123 11.42 3.01 -13.50
CA LEU A 123 12.62 3.03 -12.66
C LEU A 123 13.39 4.37 -12.76
N ASP A 124 13.68 4.82 -13.98
CA ASP A 124 14.50 6.00 -14.24
C ASP A 124 13.68 7.32 -14.24
N CYS A 125 12.39 7.30 -13.92
CA CYS A 125 11.62 8.54 -13.83
C CYS A 125 12.04 9.40 -12.63
N ASP A 126 11.79 10.70 -12.71
CA ASP A 126 12.18 11.65 -11.68
C ASP A 126 11.56 11.30 -10.31
N ALA A 127 10.29 10.87 -10.28
CA ALA A 127 9.62 10.43 -9.06
C ALA A 127 10.35 9.27 -8.38
N ALA A 128 10.71 8.23 -9.16
CA ALA A 128 11.41 7.05 -8.65
C ALA A 128 12.84 7.41 -8.20
N LYS A 129 13.57 8.21 -8.97
CA LYS A 129 14.91 8.72 -8.60
C LYS A 129 14.89 9.56 -7.33
N GLN A 130 13.80 10.30 -7.07
CA GLN A 130 13.61 11.06 -5.84
C GLN A 130 13.16 10.20 -4.65
N MET A 131 12.53 9.04 -4.87
CA MET A 131 12.02 8.20 -3.77
C MET A 131 12.92 7.01 -3.42
N LEU A 132 13.60 6.37 -4.37
CA LEU A 132 14.32 5.11 -4.13
C LEU A 132 15.57 5.30 -3.25
N ASN A 133 15.68 4.49 -2.19
CA ASN A 133 16.79 4.50 -1.24
C ASN A 133 18.14 4.20 -1.90
N TYR A 134 18.14 3.32 -2.90
CA TYR A 134 19.27 3.06 -3.77
C TYR A 134 18.82 3.08 -5.22
N HIS A 135 19.63 3.68 -6.09
CA HIS A 135 19.35 3.74 -7.53
C HIS A 135 20.57 3.30 -8.34
N HIS A 136 20.37 2.46 -9.35
CA HIS A 136 21.47 1.86 -10.12
C HIS A 136 22.40 2.88 -10.81
N THR A 137 21.89 4.06 -11.17
CA THR A 137 22.71 5.17 -11.73
C THR A 137 23.57 5.90 -10.70
N ALA A 138 23.40 5.59 -9.40
CA ALA A 138 24.16 6.16 -8.29
C ALA A 138 25.08 5.13 -7.59
N THR A 139 25.09 3.87 -8.06
CA THR A 139 26.01 2.84 -7.56
C THR A 139 27.47 3.18 -7.88
N GLU A 140 28.30 3.34 -6.85
CA GLU A 140 29.71 3.71 -7.01
C GLU A 140 30.57 2.46 -7.21
N VAL A 141 30.78 2.05 -8.47
CA VAL A 141 31.46 0.78 -8.82
C VAL A 141 32.87 0.62 -8.23
N LEU A 142 33.61 1.71 -8.00
CA LEU A 142 34.96 1.64 -7.41
C LEU A 142 34.96 1.60 -5.88
N ALA A 143 34.00 2.26 -5.23
CA ALA A 143 33.81 2.20 -3.78
C ALA A 143 33.04 0.94 -3.35
N MET A 144 32.25 0.37 -4.28
CA MET A 144 31.28 -0.70 -4.07
C MET A 144 30.15 -0.25 -3.12
N ASP A 145 29.73 1.01 -3.23
CA ASP A 145 28.69 1.60 -2.40
C ASP A 145 27.35 1.70 -3.16
N ALA A 146 26.27 1.32 -2.48
CA ALA A 146 24.91 1.59 -2.92
C ALA A 146 24.50 3.00 -2.42
N ASN A 147 24.10 3.88 -3.32
CA ASN A 147 23.70 5.25 -2.98
C ASN A 147 22.32 5.64 -3.56
N PRO A 148 21.59 6.57 -2.91
CA PRO A 148 20.45 7.25 -3.51
C PRO A 148 20.93 8.22 -4.61
N THR A 149 20.02 8.66 -5.48
CA THR A 149 20.37 9.76 -6.40
C THR A 149 20.47 11.11 -5.67
N GLN A 150 21.21 12.06 -6.25
CA GLN A 150 21.22 13.44 -5.76
C GLN A 150 19.80 14.05 -5.70
N MET A 151 18.89 13.67 -6.61
CA MET A 151 17.51 14.17 -6.61
C MET A 151 16.74 13.75 -5.34
N LYS A 152 17.01 12.55 -4.81
CA LYS A 152 16.48 12.12 -3.49
C LYS A 152 17.11 12.94 -2.37
N ILE A 153 18.43 13.09 -2.37
CA ILE A 153 19.15 13.87 -1.36
C ILE A 153 18.60 15.30 -1.27
N ASP A 154 18.45 15.98 -2.41
CA ASP A 154 17.94 17.34 -2.49
C ASP A 154 16.48 17.44 -2.02
N PHE A 155 15.59 16.55 -2.49
CA PHE A 155 14.18 16.56 -2.10
C PHE A 155 13.97 16.31 -0.60
N TYR A 156 14.63 15.31 -0.02
CA TYR A 156 14.48 15.03 1.42
C TYR A 156 15.17 16.08 2.29
N ASN A 157 16.27 16.69 1.84
CA ASN A 157 16.87 17.84 2.53
C ASN A 157 15.92 19.05 2.56
N GLU A 158 15.25 19.36 1.44
CA GLU A 158 14.22 20.42 1.42
C GLU A 158 13.05 20.05 2.33
N LEU A 159 12.51 18.84 2.20
CA LEU A 159 11.40 18.33 3.02
C LEU A 159 11.70 18.49 4.51
N HIS A 160 12.84 17.99 4.99
CA HIS A 160 13.26 18.10 6.39
C HIS A 160 13.46 19.54 6.88
N ALA A 161 13.77 20.48 5.98
CA ALA A 161 13.90 21.89 6.29
C ALA A 161 12.56 22.66 6.37
N LEU A 162 11.43 22.06 5.93
CA LEU A 162 10.10 22.64 6.10
C LEU A 162 9.67 22.57 7.57
N ASN A 163 8.92 23.57 8.04
CA ASN A 163 8.35 23.63 9.39
C ASN A 163 9.27 23.25 10.58
N PRO A 164 10.44 23.86 10.81
CA PRO A 164 11.19 23.61 12.04
C PRO A 164 10.35 23.93 13.29
N PRO A 165 10.31 23.08 14.34
CA PRO A 165 11.14 21.89 14.58
C PRO A 165 10.53 20.55 14.10
N TYR A 166 9.45 20.57 13.32
CA TYR A 166 8.63 19.40 12.95
C TYR A 166 9.20 18.55 11.79
N ASN A 167 10.45 18.76 11.36
CA ASN A 167 11.15 17.95 10.34
C ASN A 167 10.32 17.68 9.06
N GLY A 168 9.68 18.72 8.52
CA GLY A 168 8.85 18.59 7.33
C GLY A 168 7.47 17.97 7.52
N TYR A 169 6.97 17.86 8.75
CA TYR A 169 5.58 17.47 8.99
C TYR A 169 4.66 18.68 9.21
N PRO A 170 3.38 18.58 8.82
CA PRO A 170 2.36 19.55 9.21
C PRO A 170 2.04 19.46 10.70
N HIS A 171 1.85 20.62 11.34
CA HIS A 171 1.57 20.75 12.77
C HIS A 171 0.18 21.34 13.07
N LEU A 172 -0.56 21.81 12.06
CA LEU A 172 -1.93 22.30 12.21
C LEU A 172 -2.99 21.19 12.03
N CYS A 173 -2.60 20.00 11.54
CA CYS A 173 -3.49 18.84 11.39
C CYS A 173 -3.08 17.64 12.26
N LYS A 174 -4.04 16.75 12.57
CA LYS A 174 -3.75 15.39 13.06
C LYS A 174 -3.06 14.60 11.94
N LYS A 175 -2.10 13.76 12.28
CA LYS A 175 -1.32 12.88 11.40
C LYS A 175 -1.45 11.44 11.90
N ILE A 176 -1.99 10.56 11.06
CA ILE A 176 -2.02 9.13 11.33
C ILE A 176 -1.39 8.35 10.18
N ALA A 177 -0.88 7.16 10.46
CA ALA A 177 -0.27 6.30 9.44
C ALA A 177 -0.90 4.91 9.37
N ILE A 178 -0.86 4.33 8.18
CA ILE A 178 -0.99 2.89 7.95
C ILE A 178 0.37 2.43 7.40
N ALA A 179 0.93 1.38 7.97
CA ALA A 179 2.01 0.62 7.37
C ALA A 179 1.47 -0.78 7.06
N GLU A 180 1.83 -1.35 5.90
CA GLU A 180 1.46 -2.70 5.47
C GLU A 180 2.56 -3.72 5.75
N GLY A 181 3.70 -3.29 6.31
CA GLY A 181 4.74 -4.20 6.79
C GLY A 181 4.44 -4.85 8.14
N SER A 182 5.08 -5.99 8.38
CA SER A 182 4.93 -6.81 9.58
C SER A 182 5.28 -6.04 10.86
N GLY A 183 4.28 -5.79 11.71
CA GLY A 183 4.50 -5.29 13.06
C GLY A 183 5.23 -6.29 13.96
N ASN A 184 5.20 -7.58 13.64
CA ASN A 184 6.04 -8.60 14.29
C ASN A 184 7.52 -8.52 13.90
N GLY A 185 7.90 -7.64 12.97
CA GLY A 185 9.27 -7.52 12.46
C GLY A 185 9.72 -8.73 11.62
N LEU A 186 8.79 -9.42 10.97
CA LEU A 186 9.10 -10.53 10.06
C LEU A 186 9.75 -10.02 8.77
N ASP A 187 10.74 -10.76 8.30
CA ASP A 187 11.33 -10.59 6.97
C ASP A 187 10.39 -11.02 5.83
N GLN A 188 10.87 -10.90 4.60
CA GLN A 188 10.16 -11.35 3.40
C GLN A 188 10.49 -12.81 2.98
N GLY A 189 11.10 -13.61 3.87
CA GLY A 189 11.42 -15.03 3.66
C GLY A 189 12.81 -15.32 3.10
N PHE A 190 13.75 -14.35 3.15
CA PHE A 190 15.14 -14.54 2.71
C PHE A 190 16.12 -13.63 3.46
N GLU A 191 17.42 -13.92 3.36
CA GLU A 191 18.50 -13.24 4.08
C GLU A 191 19.20 -12.15 3.23
N PRO A 192 20.03 -11.26 3.81
CA PRO A 192 20.88 -10.36 3.04
C PRO A 192 21.89 -11.12 2.16
N ASN A 193 22.07 -10.69 0.91
CA ASN A 193 22.86 -11.38 -0.12
C ASN A 193 22.41 -12.84 -0.44
N ASP A 194 21.15 -13.21 -0.17
CA ASP A 194 20.54 -14.42 -0.74
C ASP A 194 20.31 -14.27 -2.26
N GLN A 195 20.22 -15.41 -2.96
CA GLN A 195 19.89 -15.46 -4.38
C GLN A 195 18.40 -15.21 -4.61
N LEU A 196 18.07 -14.06 -5.21
CA LEU A 196 16.70 -13.65 -5.52
C LEU A 196 16.23 -14.14 -6.89
N LEU A 197 17.13 -14.19 -7.86
CA LEU A 197 16.87 -14.63 -9.22
C LEU A 197 18.14 -15.24 -9.81
N ASN A 198 17.98 -16.35 -10.53
CA ASN A 198 19.05 -17.05 -11.20
C ASN A 198 18.57 -17.54 -12.57
N TRP A 199 19.07 -16.94 -13.63
CA TRP A 199 18.78 -17.26 -15.02
C TRP A 199 20.07 -17.74 -15.69
N ASN A 200 20.10 -18.97 -16.20
CA ASN A 200 21.25 -19.49 -16.94
C ASN A 200 20.79 -20.24 -18.19
N PHE A 201 21.41 -19.97 -19.33
CA PHE A 201 21.21 -20.74 -20.55
C PHE A 201 22.46 -20.78 -21.42
N VAL A 202 23.00 -21.97 -21.68
CA VAL A 202 24.23 -22.20 -22.44
C VAL A 202 24.09 -23.46 -23.30
N THR A 203 24.58 -23.43 -24.55
CA THR A 203 24.86 -24.67 -25.32
C THR A 203 26.30 -24.68 -25.84
N PRO A 204 27.18 -25.56 -25.32
CA PRO A 204 28.60 -25.49 -25.61
C PRO A 204 29.01 -26.40 -26.78
N ARG A 205 29.26 -25.82 -27.96
CA ARG A 205 30.66 -25.54 -28.40
C ARG A 205 30.72 -24.99 -29.83
N VAL A 206 31.48 -23.90 -29.97
CA VAL A 206 32.43 -23.76 -31.07
C VAL A 206 33.34 -25.01 -30.99
N SER A 207 33.22 -25.99 -31.87
CA SER A 207 32.58 -25.90 -33.18
C SER A 207 32.26 -27.33 -33.67
N ILE A 208 32.19 -27.61 -34.98
CA ILE A 208 33.47 -27.81 -35.69
C ILE A 208 33.84 -26.64 -36.61
N TRP A 209 32.99 -25.87 -37.29
CA TRP A 209 31.62 -26.08 -37.82
C TRP A 209 30.38 -25.95 -36.88
N LEU A 210 30.53 -25.15 -35.81
CA LEU A 210 29.67 -24.07 -35.27
C LEU A 210 28.29 -24.39 -34.66
N PRO A 211 28.07 -24.09 -33.36
CA PRO A 211 27.33 -22.88 -32.95
C PRO A 211 27.72 -22.26 -31.57
N SER A 212 27.20 -21.09 -31.17
CA SER A 212 27.35 -20.57 -29.78
C SER A 212 26.22 -19.63 -29.30
N TYR A 213 25.70 -19.89 -28.09
CA TYR A 213 24.89 -18.97 -27.28
C TYR A 213 25.19 -19.19 -25.77
N SER A 214 25.25 -18.12 -24.98
CA SER A 214 25.34 -18.17 -23.51
C SER A 214 24.72 -16.90 -22.90
N LEU A 215 23.63 -17.03 -22.12
CA LEU A 215 23.07 -15.96 -21.29
C LEU A 215 23.07 -16.41 -19.82
N CYS A 216 23.61 -15.58 -18.93
CA CYS A 216 23.64 -15.82 -17.49
C CYS A 216 23.29 -14.51 -16.76
N PHE A 217 22.36 -14.57 -15.82
CA PHE A 217 22.01 -13.48 -14.92
C PHE A 217 21.83 -14.03 -13.50
N GLU A 218 22.62 -13.59 -12.54
CA GLU A 218 22.47 -13.89 -11.12
C GLU A 218 22.23 -12.59 -10.37
N VAL A 219 21.08 -12.52 -9.68
CA VAL A 219 20.66 -11.35 -8.89
C VAL A 219 20.56 -11.78 -7.43
N LYS A 220 21.17 -11.01 -6.54
CA LYS A 220 21.10 -11.19 -5.09
C LYS A 220 20.44 -10.01 -4.42
N SER A 221 19.97 -10.24 -3.20
CA SER A 221 19.54 -9.16 -2.31
C SER A 221 20.74 -8.32 -1.89
N LEU A 222 20.46 -7.08 -1.48
CA LEU A 222 21.46 -6.21 -0.86
C LEU A 222 22.16 -6.94 0.30
N PRO A 223 23.50 -6.89 0.37
CA PRO A 223 24.22 -7.34 1.56
C PRO A 223 23.91 -6.43 2.76
N ASP A 224 24.14 -6.94 3.96
CA ASP A 224 24.11 -6.14 5.18
C ASP A 224 25.43 -5.37 5.33
N ASN A 225 25.38 -4.09 5.74
CA ASN A 225 26.53 -3.30 6.20
C ASN A 225 27.41 -4.03 7.25
N HIS A 226 26.88 -5.03 7.96
CA HIS A 226 27.61 -5.85 8.91
C HIS A 226 28.23 -7.14 8.30
N SER A 227 28.19 -7.29 6.98
CA SER A 227 28.67 -8.50 6.27
C SER A 227 30.15 -8.78 6.50
N VAL A 228 30.46 -9.92 7.13
CA VAL A 228 31.86 -10.34 7.33
C VAL A 228 32.51 -10.67 5.97
N GLY A 229 33.71 -10.12 5.75
CA GLY A 229 34.55 -10.47 4.61
C GLY A 229 34.31 -9.66 3.33
N GLY A 230 33.99 -8.37 3.45
CA GLY A 230 34.04 -7.41 2.34
C GLY A 230 32.99 -7.59 1.24
N PRO A 231 33.17 -6.89 0.09
CA PRO A 231 32.13 -6.68 -0.90
C PRO A 231 31.49 -7.97 -1.43
N LYS A 232 30.16 -8.00 -1.50
CA LYS A 232 29.36 -9.14 -1.96
C LYS A 232 28.84 -8.92 -3.37
N LEU A 233 28.66 -10.00 -4.12
CA LEU A 233 28.10 -9.95 -5.46
C LEU A 233 26.61 -9.59 -5.38
N LEU A 234 26.22 -8.41 -5.85
CA LEU A 234 24.81 -8.02 -5.96
C LEU A 234 24.21 -8.50 -7.29
N PHE A 235 24.96 -8.32 -8.37
CA PHE A 235 24.49 -8.61 -9.73
C PHE A 235 25.61 -9.15 -10.60
N TYR A 236 25.32 -10.21 -11.35
CA TYR A 236 26.14 -10.67 -12.46
C TYR A 236 25.25 -10.84 -13.70
N GLY A 237 25.60 -10.21 -14.81
CA GLY A 237 24.95 -10.40 -16.11
C GLY A 237 25.99 -10.66 -17.20
N HIS A 238 25.76 -11.65 -18.07
CA HIS A 238 26.64 -11.96 -19.19
C HIS A 238 25.86 -12.59 -20.36
N ILE A 239 26.04 -12.05 -21.57
CA ILE A 239 25.40 -12.47 -22.82
C ILE A 239 26.47 -12.72 -23.90
N LEU A 240 26.35 -13.82 -24.66
CA LEU A 240 27.30 -14.25 -25.70
C LEU A 240 26.60 -14.99 -26.87
N ILE A 241 26.87 -14.63 -28.14
CA ILE A 241 26.22 -15.22 -29.35
C ILE A 241 27.20 -15.31 -30.56
N SER A 242 27.13 -16.36 -31.43
CA SER A 242 27.97 -16.51 -32.65
C SER A 242 27.57 -17.60 -33.69
N PRO A 243 27.69 -17.34 -35.02
CA PRO A 243 28.57 -18.18 -35.87
C PRO A 243 29.33 -17.45 -37.01
N PHE A 244 30.16 -18.21 -37.74
CA PHE A 244 31.27 -17.78 -38.61
C PHE A 244 31.10 -18.38 -40.03
N LEU A 245 31.46 -17.79 -41.18
CA LEU A 245 32.16 -16.54 -41.53
C LEU A 245 31.60 -16.00 -42.87
N GLY A 246 31.72 -14.68 -43.11
CA GLY A 246 31.39 -14.01 -44.38
C GLY A 246 31.03 -12.54 -44.17
N ALA A 247 30.26 -12.28 -43.10
CA ALA A 247 30.07 -11.00 -42.42
C ALA A 247 29.66 -11.30 -40.94
N PRO A 248 29.77 -10.35 -40.00
CA PRO A 248 30.03 -10.60 -38.56
C PRO A 248 28.73 -10.66 -37.70
N TYR A 249 28.72 -10.94 -36.39
CA TYR A 249 29.77 -10.90 -35.33
C TYR A 249 29.73 -12.10 -34.34
N PHE A 250 30.77 -12.19 -33.50
CA PHE A 250 30.79 -12.88 -32.19
C PHE A 250 30.75 -11.78 -31.13
N LEU A 251 29.76 -11.73 -30.22
CA LEU A 251 29.61 -10.60 -29.27
C LEU A 251 29.46 -11.05 -27.83
N PHE A 252 30.33 -10.54 -26.95
CA PHE A 252 30.41 -10.77 -25.51
C PHE A 252 30.06 -9.46 -24.79
N SER A 253 29.12 -9.52 -23.85
CA SER A 253 28.80 -8.43 -22.93
C SER A 253 28.78 -9.01 -21.52
N ALA A 254 29.43 -8.37 -20.55
CA ALA A 254 29.40 -8.80 -19.16
C ALA A 254 29.43 -7.59 -18.21
N LYS A 255 28.57 -7.62 -17.18
CA LYS A 255 28.46 -6.61 -16.13
C LYS A 255 28.44 -7.31 -14.78
N ILE A 256 29.30 -6.87 -13.87
CA ILE A 256 29.40 -7.39 -12.50
C ILE A 256 29.28 -6.21 -11.56
N VAL A 257 28.43 -6.31 -10.56
CA VAL A 257 28.26 -5.31 -9.50
C VAL A 257 28.48 -5.98 -8.15
N TYR A 258 29.40 -5.42 -7.39
CA TYR A 258 29.63 -5.77 -5.99
C TYR A 258 29.18 -4.59 -5.12
N ILE A 259 28.66 -4.90 -3.92
CA ILE A 259 28.32 -3.92 -2.89
C ILE A 259 28.94 -4.34 -1.55
N ASP A 260 29.50 -3.39 -0.81
CA ASP A 260 30.04 -3.57 0.54
C ASP A 260 29.12 -2.88 1.56
N ASN A 261 28.84 -1.59 1.35
CA ASN A 261 27.96 -0.80 2.23
C ASN A 261 26.55 -0.70 1.62
N SER A 262 25.61 -1.48 2.18
CA SER A 262 24.17 -1.25 2.01
C SER A 262 23.38 -1.60 3.27
N ILE A 263 22.34 -0.81 3.53
CA ILE A 263 21.25 -1.20 4.42
C ILE A 263 20.43 -2.27 3.66
N PRO A 264 20.18 -3.46 4.23
CA PRO A 264 19.49 -4.54 3.55
C PRO A 264 17.97 -4.27 3.52
N TYR A 265 17.55 -3.35 2.65
CA TYR A 265 16.13 -3.01 2.50
C TYR A 265 15.31 -4.12 1.83
N ASP A 266 15.93 -5.04 1.08
CA ASP A 266 15.22 -6.00 0.23
C ASP A 266 14.36 -7.00 1.00
N ASN A 267 14.84 -7.49 2.14
CA ASN A 267 14.13 -8.46 2.99
C ASN A 267 13.48 -7.86 4.24
N CYS A 268 13.65 -6.57 4.52
CA CYS A 268 13.19 -6.00 5.78
C CYS A 268 11.65 -5.98 5.91
N PRO A 269 11.09 -5.81 7.13
CA PRO A 269 9.65 -5.81 7.34
C PRO A 269 9.06 -4.59 6.64
N GLY A 270 8.03 -4.79 5.81
CA GLY A 270 7.53 -3.74 4.94
C GLY A 270 6.44 -4.20 3.98
N GLY A 271 5.68 -3.23 3.47
CA GLY A 271 4.69 -3.46 2.42
C GLY A 271 5.40 -4.04 1.19
N ASN A 272 4.93 -5.19 0.69
CA ASN A 272 5.67 -5.97 -0.30
C ASN A 272 5.20 -5.76 -1.74
N TYR A 273 6.10 -6.02 -2.69
CA TYR A 273 5.82 -6.00 -4.12
C TYR A 273 6.71 -7.03 -4.84
N PRO A 274 6.18 -8.13 -5.40
CA PRO A 274 7.00 -9.19 -5.98
C PRO A 274 7.55 -8.80 -7.36
N PHE A 275 8.68 -8.10 -7.38
CA PHE A 275 9.30 -7.58 -8.61
C PHE A 275 9.74 -8.70 -9.55
N HIS A 276 10.26 -9.80 -9.01
CA HIS A 276 10.63 -10.97 -9.82
C HIS A 276 9.44 -11.58 -10.56
N ILE A 277 8.27 -11.72 -9.93
CA ILE A 277 7.06 -12.23 -10.60
C ILE A 277 6.68 -11.30 -11.75
N GLN A 278 6.63 -9.99 -11.50
CA GLN A 278 6.30 -8.97 -12.50
C GLN A 278 7.30 -8.94 -13.67
N LEU A 279 8.59 -9.18 -13.40
CA LEU A 279 9.64 -9.26 -14.42
C LEU A 279 9.55 -10.57 -15.23
N ASN A 280 9.27 -11.69 -14.55
CA ASN A 280 9.10 -13.03 -15.13
C ASN A 280 7.85 -13.10 -16.03
N GLU A 281 6.69 -12.60 -15.59
CA GLU A 281 5.45 -12.58 -16.38
C GLU A 281 5.57 -11.82 -17.71
N LYS A 282 6.46 -10.82 -17.78
CA LYS A 282 6.74 -10.07 -19.02
C LYS A 282 7.74 -10.79 -19.92
N ILE A 283 8.88 -11.20 -19.36
CA ILE A 283 10.00 -11.75 -20.15
C ILE A 283 9.75 -13.20 -20.60
N CYS A 284 8.99 -13.98 -19.84
CA CYS A 284 9.00 -15.45 -19.97
C CYS A 284 7.85 -16.02 -20.81
N LYS A 285 6.90 -15.18 -21.28
CA LYS A 285 5.82 -15.60 -22.21
C LYS A 285 6.30 -16.22 -23.53
N TRP A 286 7.56 -16.00 -23.91
CA TRP A 286 8.10 -16.33 -25.22
C TRP A 286 9.11 -17.49 -25.22
N TYR A 287 9.50 -18.00 -24.05
CA TYR A 287 10.52 -19.04 -23.92
C TYR A 287 10.07 -20.17 -22.99
N THR A 288 10.26 -21.43 -23.42
CA THR A 288 10.16 -22.62 -22.56
C THR A 288 11.39 -22.74 -21.64
N ILE A 289 11.67 -21.69 -20.87
CA ILE A 289 12.64 -21.68 -19.78
C ILE A 289 11.88 -22.05 -18.51
N HIS A 290 12.36 -23.07 -17.80
CA HIS A 290 11.82 -23.44 -16.49
C HIS A 290 12.65 -22.78 -15.40
N PHE A 291 11.98 -21.97 -14.57
CA PHE A 291 12.60 -21.20 -13.49
C PHE A 291 12.71 -22.04 -12.22
N SER A 292 13.83 -21.91 -11.50
CA SER A 292 13.90 -22.31 -10.11
C SER A 292 13.32 -21.17 -9.25
N GLU A 293 11.99 -21.11 -9.17
CA GLU A 293 11.30 -20.08 -8.39
C GLU A 293 11.50 -20.32 -6.89
N ARG A 294 12.14 -19.38 -6.19
CA ARG A 294 11.74 -19.08 -4.82
C ARG A 294 10.55 -18.12 -4.93
N SER A 295 9.38 -18.55 -4.50
CA SER A 295 8.25 -17.64 -4.27
C SER A 295 8.52 -16.82 -3.02
N HIS A 296 9.26 -15.72 -3.18
CA HIS A 296 9.49 -14.74 -2.13
C HIS A 296 8.66 -13.48 -2.41
N ASN A 297 8.81 -12.46 -1.57
CA ASN A 297 8.21 -11.15 -1.75
C ASN A 297 9.33 -10.13 -1.61
N ASP A 298 9.39 -9.09 -2.44
CA ASP A 298 10.41 -8.06 -2.25
C ASP A 298 9.84 -6.93 -1.38
N CYS A 299 10.60 -6.47 -0.37
CA CYS A 299 10.17 -5.33 0.43
C CYS A 299 10.23 -4.05 -0.41
N PHE A 300 9.08 -3.38 -0.57
CA PHE A 300 8.94 -2.13 -1.31
C PHE A 300 8.85 -0.92 -0.36
N MET A 301 8.09 -1.07 0.73
CA MET A 301 7.85 -0.05 1.75
C MET A 301 8.26 -0.53 3.16
N PRO A 302 9.55 -0.44 3.52
CA PRO A 302 10.04 -0.73 4.87
C PRO A 302 9.22 -0.05 6.00
N VAL A 303 8.91 -0.76 7.09
CA VAL A 303 8.17 -0.20 8.25
C VAL A 303 8.88 1.05 8.82
N SER A 304 10.22 1.06 8.80
CA SER A 304 11.00 2.23 9.22
C SER A 304 10.81 3.45 8.31
N THR A 305 10.57 3.25 7.00
CA THR A 305 10.26 4.36 6.07
C THR A 305 8.81 4.80 6.20
N THR A 306 7.85 3.89 6.38
CA THR A 306 6.42 4.24 6.37
C THR A 306 5.93 4.90 7.65
N LEU A 307 6.59 4.62 8.78
CA LEU A 307 6.35 5.28 10.06
C LEU A 307 7.42 6.35 10.41
N ASP A 308 8.34 6.66 9.49
CA ASP A 308 9.49 7.59 9.67
C ASP A 308 10.22 7.40 11.01
N LEU A 309 10.66 6.17 11.26
CA LEU A 309 11.26 5.80 12.55
C LEU A 309 12.75 6.16 12.57
N ALA A 310 13.13 6.99 13.56
CA ALA A 310 14.50 7.42 13.77
C ALA A 310 15.37 6.29 14.41
N ASN A 311 15.70 5.27 13.61
CA ASN A 311 16.37 4.04 14.05
C ASN A 311 17.87 3.96 13.70
N GLY A 312 18.51 5.07 13.31
CA GLY A 312 19.95 5.12 13.04
C GLY A 312 20.42 4.23 11.87
N GLY A 313 19.56 3.99 10.89
CA GLY A 313 19.82 3.09 9.76
C GLY A 313 19.35 1.64 9.97
N ASN A 314 18.87 1.27 11.18
CA ASN A 314 18.29 -0.05 11.40
C ASN A 314 16.86 -0.14 10.85
N VAL A 315 16.67 -0.97 9.83
CA VAL A 315 15.39 -1.25 9.16
C VAL A 315 14.64 -2.44 9.75
N TRP A 316 15.26 -3.21 10.64
CA TRP A 316 14.65 -4.34 11.34
C TRP A 316 13.87 -3.84 12.55
N VAL A 317 12.57 -3.60 12.33
CA VAL A 317 11.68 -3.00 13.32
C VAL A 317 10.65 -4.02 13.80
N ASN A 318 10.66 -4.33 15.10
CA ASN A 318 9.62 -5.12 15.74
C ASN A 318 8.75 -4.22 16.62
N ILE A 319 7.55 -3.91 16.13
CA ILE A 319 6.59 -3.02 16.78
C ILE A 319 5.79 -3.74 17.87
N ILE A 320 5.45 -5.02 17.65
CA ILE A 320 4.43 -5.75 18.42
C ILE A 320 5.02 -6.49 19.64
N ASN A 321 6.26 -7.01 19.58
CA ASN A 321 6.89 -7.67 20.73
C ASN A 321 7.27 -6.71 21.89
N GLY A 322 6.99 -5.41 21.78
CA GLY A 322 7.13 -4.42 22.86
C GLY A 322 6.09 -4.53 23.98
N GLY A 323 5.10 -5.43 23.86
CA GLY A 323 3.97 -5.54 24.78
C GLY A 323 3.01 -4.35 24.68
N SER A 324 2.07 -4.24 25.62
CA SER A 324 0.93 -3.29 25.59
C SER A 324 1.29 -1.79 25.72
N ASN A 325 2.55 -1.41 25.51
CA ASN A 325 3.06 -0.04 25.50
C ASN A 325 3.85 0.26 24.21
N ILE A 326 3.30 -0.14 23.05
CA ILE A 326 3.89 0.03 21.70
C ILE A 326 4.43 1.45 21.45
N VAL A 327 3.76 2.47 21.99
CA VAL A 327 4.16 3.88 21.83
C VAL A 327 5.41 4.28 22.64
N ARG A 328 5.84 3.50 23.65
CA ARG A 328 7.02 3.84 24.46
C ARG A 328 8.36 3.57 23.76
N ASN A 329 8.38 2.74 22.72
CA ASN A 329 9.63 2.32 22.07
C ASN A 329 10.08 3.24 20.93
N TYR A 330 9.19 4.10 20.40
CA TYR A 330 9.47 4.98 19.26
C TYR A 330 8.99 6.43 19.53
N PRO A 331 9.56 7.14 20.52
CA PRO A 331 9.14 8.50 20.89
C PRO A 331 9.37 9.56 19.80
N ASN A 332 10.09 9.21 18.73
CA ASN A 332 10.39 10.06 17.58
C ASN A 332 9.45 9.82 16.38
N CYS A 333 8.47 8.92 16.49
CA CYS A 333 7.47 8.72 15.43
C CYS A 333 6.63 10.00 15.25
N PRO A 334 6.52 10.57 14.05
CA PRO A 334 5.81 11.82 13.80
C PRO A 334 4.29 11.67 13.70
N PHE A 335 3.77 10.44 13.71
CA PHE A 335 2.33 10.13 13.65
C PHE A 335 1.76 9.93 15.05
N GLU A 336 0.61 10.52 15.34
CA GLU A 336 -0.01 10.41 16.68
C GLU A 336 -0.73 9.06 16.90
N GLU A 337 -1.19 8.43 15.82
CA GLU A 337 -1.75 7.07 15.78
C GLU A 337 -1.26 6.35 14.52
N PHE A 338 -1.13 5.02 14.59
CA PHE A 338 -0.93 4.20 13.40
C PHE A 338 -1.59 2.82 13.50
N TYR A 339 -1.86 2.26 12.32
CA TYR A 339 -2.31 0.89 12.10
C TYR A 339 -1.19 0.09 11.44
N ILE A 340 -0.97 -1.14 11.91
CA ILE A 340 0.04 -2.05 11.36
C ILE A 340 -0.45 -3.50 11.49
N PRO A 341 -0.28 -4.35 10.45
CA PRO A 341 -0.62 -5.77 10.51
C PRO A 341 0.41 -6.56 11.35
N TYR A 342 0.10 -7.82 11.63
CA TYR A 342 1.06 -8.75 12.23
C TYR A 342 2.16 -9.16 11.22
N ASP A 343 1.77 -9.46 9.98
CA ASP A 343 2.62 -10.00 8.91
C ASP A 343 2.76 -9.00 7.75
N ASN A 344 3.65 -9.27 6.78
CA ASN A 344 3.86 -8.38 5.62
C ASN A 344 2.70 -8.50 4.61
N GLU A 345 2.00 -7.40 4.34
CA GLU A 345 0.94 -7.29 3.34
C GLU A 345 1.45 -6.65 2.01
N PRO A 346 0.85 -7.00 0.86
CA PRO A 346 1.11 -6.34 -0.43
C PRO A 346 0.79 -4.84 -0.49
N HIS A 347 1.80 -4.02 -0.83
CA HIS A 347 1.75 -2.55 -0.87
C HIS A 347 0.56 -1.99 -1.65
N VAL A 348 -0.44 -1.48 -0.95
CA VAL A 348 -1.67 -0.82 -1.44
C VAL A 348 -2.51 -1.73 -2.36
N VAL A 349 -2.24 -3.04 -2.42
CA VAL A 349 -2.91 -4.01 -3.31
C VAL A 349 -3.99 -4.82 -2.59
N THR A 350 -3.81 -5.18 -1.31
CA THR A 350 -4.84 -5.88 -0.50
C THR A 350 -6.09 -5.04 -0.29
N GLY A 351 -5.93 -3.71 -0.33
CA GLY A 351 -6.99 -2.75 -0.09
C GLY A 351 -7.35 -2.67 1.39
N ILE A 352 -8.37 -1.86 1.69
CA ILE A 352 -8.72 -1.56 3.09
C ILE A 352 -9.44 -2.76 3.72
N THR A 353 -8.74 -3.52 4.56
CA THR A 353 -9.29 -4.65 5.34
C THR A 353 -10.46 -4.19 6.23
N ALA A 354 -11.32 -5.10 6.69
CA ALA A 354 -12.46 -4.72 7.55
C ALA A 354 -12.02 -4.05 8.87
N GLY A 355 -10.91 -4.50 9.46
CA GLY A 355 -10.31 -3.88 10.65
C GLY A 355 -9.77 -2.49 10.35
N MET A 356 -8.96 -2.35 9.30
CA MET A 356 -8.42 -1.06 8.84
C MET A 356 -9.54 -0.08 8.47
N ALA A 357 -10.62 -0.55 7.83
CA ALA A 357 -11.77 0.27 7.44
C ALA A 357 -12.52 0.81 8.66
N ASN A 358 -12.67 0.01 9.72
CA ASN A 358 -13.31 0.45 10.96
C ASN A 358 -12.41 1.43 11.74
N TRP A 359 -11.09 1.18 11.81
CA TRP A 359 -10.13 2.10 12.43
C TRP A 359 -10.03 3.45 11.68
N LEU A 360 -9.97 3.41 10.34
CA LEU A 360 -10.03 4.60 9.49
C LEU A 360 -11.33 5.35 9.71
N LEU A 361 -12.47 4.67 9.70
CA LEU A 361 -13.77 5.32 9.88
C LEU A 361 -13.86 5.99 11.25
N GLN A 362 -13.42 5.31 12.32
CA GLN A 362 -13.30 5.91 13.66
C GLN A 362 -12.38 7.13 13.69
N ASN A 363 -11.25 7.10 12.99
CA ASN A 363 -10.31 8.23 12.95
C ASN A 363 -10.82 9.41 12.11
N ILE A 364 -11.52 9.12 11.00
CA ILE A 364 -12.11 10.12 10.11
C ILE A 364 -13.29 10.82 10.80
N THR A 365 -14.11 10.10 11.57
CA THR A 365 -15.19 10.67 12.38
C THR A 365 -14.73 11.11 13.78
N GLN A 366 -13.48 10.89 14.18
CA GLN A 366 -13.01 11.23 15.53
C GLN A 366 -13.11 12.74 15.79
N GLY A 367 -13.70 13.10 16.93
CA GLY A 367 -14.01 14.51 17.25
C GLY A 367 -15.34 15.00 16.69
N THR A 368 -16.06 14.15 15.95
CA THR A 368 -17.52 14.19 15.81
C THR A 368 -18.15 13.41 16.96
N ILE A 369 -19.18 13.96 17.59
CA ILE A 369 -20.03 13.23 18.55
C ILE A 369 -21.38 13.01 17.89
N PHE A 370 -21.81 11.75 17.84
CA PHE A 370 -23.16 11.41 17.44
C PHE A 370 -24.02 11.12 18.67
N ILE A 371 -25.24 11.63 18.68
CA ILE A 371 -26.21 11.44 19.74
C ILE A 371 -27.50 10.92 19.09
N GLN A 372 -27.80 9.65 19.33
CA GLN A 372 -29.06 9.01 18.96
C GLN A 372 -29.51 8.03 20.05
N ASN A 373 -30.77 7.60 19.98
CA ASN A 373 -31.40 6.62 20.86
C ASN A 373 -31.17 6.93 22.34
N LYS A 374 -31.53 8.14 22.78
CA LYS A 374 -31.15 8.64 24.11
C LYS A 374 -32.21 9.52 24.75
N THR A 375 -32.70 9.09 25.90
CA THR A 375 -33.56 9.88 26.78
C THR A 375 -32.73 10.61 27.83
N ILE A 376 -32.95 11.92 27.97
CA ILE A 376 -32.17 12.82 28.83
C ILE A 376 -33.11 13.46 29.85
N SER A 377 -32.98 13.05 31.11
CA SER A 377 -33.78 13.51 32.26
C SER A 377 -32.96 14.21 33.35
N ASN A 378 -31.66 14.37 33.12
CA ASN A 378 -30.69 15.03 33.99
C ASN A 378 -29.76 15.89 33.13
N LYS A 379 -28.88 16.69 33.75
CA LYS A 379 -27.84 17.42 33.02
C LYS A 379 -26.82 16.48 32.36
N ILE A 380 -26.57 16.70 31.07
CA ILE A 380 -25.50 16.08 30.28
C ILE A 380 -24.80 17.14 29.42
N ASP A 381 -23.48 17.17 29.49
CA ASP A 381 -22.62 18.03 28.67
C ASP A 381 -21.87 17.17 27.62
N TYR A 382 -21.88 17.60 26.35
CA TYR A 382 -21.04 17.06 25.28
C TYR A 382 -20.14 18.15 24.71
N ASN A 383 -18.87 17.82 24.48
CA ASN A 383 -17.89 18.71 23.87
C ASN A 383 -17.16 17.98 22.74
N ALA A 384 -17.44 18.38 21.51
CA ALA A 384 -16.83 17.84 20.31
C ALA A 384 -15.76 18.78 19.77
N ARG A 385 -14.68 18.21 19.21
CA ARG A 385 -13.62 19.00 18.59
C ARG A 385 -14.06 19.61 17.26
N TYR A 386 -14.93 18.92 16.52
CA TYR A 386 -15.32 19.29 15.15
C TYR A 386 -16.83 19.42 14.97
N ARG A 387 -17.61 18.38 15.33
CA ARG A 387 -19.04 18.30 15.01
C ARG A 387 -19.86 17.62 16.11
N ILE A 388 -21.09 18.05 16.33
CA ILE A 388 -22.11 17.23 17.01
C ILE A 388 -23.28 16.98 16.05
N LEU A 389 -23.70 15.72 15.93
CA LEU A 389 -24.90 15.31 15.20
C LEU A 389 -25.91 14.72 16.19
N VAL A 390 -27.17 15.15 16.12
CA VAL A 390 -28.23 14.72 17.04
C VAL A 390 -29.50 14.38 16.26
N GLY A 391 -30.00 13.15 16.36
CA GLY A 391 -31.20 12.72 15.62
C GLY A 391 -31.47 11.21 15.72
N HIS A 392 -32.38 10.70 14.89
CA HIS A 392 -32.85 9.31 14.91
C HIS A 392 -31.83 8.28 14.38
N ASN A 393 -31.13 8.66 13.33
CA ASN A 393 -30.20 7.83 12.55
C ASN A 393 -29.05 8.71 12.06
N VAL A 394 -28.29 9.25 13.00
CA VAL A 394 -27.09 10.05 12.73
C VAL A 394 -25.79 9.23 12.79
N ASP A 395 -25.84 8.00 13.31
CA ASP A 395 -24.70 7.08 13.47
C ASP A 395 -25.10 5.65 13.06
N ILE A 396 -24.26 4.98 12.26
CA ILE A 396 -24.48 3.59 11.81
C ILE A 396 -23.97 2.53 12.80
N PHE A 397 -23.21 2.90 13.82
CA PHE A 397 -22.58 2.00 14.80
C PHE A 397 -23.45 1.75 16.05
N TYR A 398 -24.30 2.71 16.43
CA TYR A 398 -25.20 2.59 17.58
C TYR A 398 -26.64 2.26 17.16
N PRO A 399 -27.47 1.70 18.05
CA PRO A 399 -28.88 1.46 17.73
C PRO A 399 -29.60 2.77 17.35
N ARG A 400 -30.47 2.70 16.34
CA ARG A 400 -31.33 3.81 15.92
C ARG A 400 -32.37 4.15 17.00
N GLY A 401 -32.78 5.41 17.05
CA GLY A 401 -33.82 5.88 17.95
C GLY A 401 -33.71 7.38 18.20
N ASP A 402 -34.79 7.98 18.65
CA ASP A 402 -34.87 9.43 18.88
C ASP A 402 -34.00 9.90 20.05
N VAL A 403 -33.71 11.20 20.08
CA VAL A 403 -33.12 11.89 21.23
C VAL A 403 -34.21 12.72 21.89
N LEU A 404 -34.54 12.39 23.14
CA LEU A 404 -35.63 12.99 23.89
C LEU A 404 -35.06 13.72 25.12
N VAL A 405 -35.07 15.05 25.12
CA VAL A 405 -34.78 15.84 26.32
C VAL A 405 -36.08 16.08 27.08
N LEU A 406 -36.29 15.33 28.17
CA LEU A 406 -37.51 15.35 28.96
C LEU A 406 -37.60 16.61 29.84
N PRO A 407 -38.78 16.95 30.40
CA PRO A 407 -38.92 18.04 31.36
C PRO A 407 -37.98 17.84 32.57
N GLY A 408 -37.18 18.86 32.90
CA GLY A 408 -36.13 18.81 33.92
C GLY A 408 -34.78 18.25 33.44
N GLY A 409 -34.69 17.69 32.23
CA GLY A 409 -33.42 17.33 31.59
C GLY A 409 -32.70 18.56 31.03
N GLU A 410 -31.36 18.55 31.09
CA GLU A 410 -30.53 19.63 30.53
C GLU A 410 -29.50 19.04 29.55
N LEU A 411 -29.50 19.50 28.30
CA LEU A 411 -28.54 19.09 27.29
C LEU A 411 -27.68 20.28 26.84
N TYR A 412 -26.38 20.20 27.11
CA TYR A 412 -25.39 21.18 26.68
C TYR A 412 -24.50 20.58 25.59
N LEU A 413 -24.49 21.20 24.41
CA LEU A 413 -23.68 20.84 23.26
C LEU A 413 -22.66 21.94 22.99
N LYS A 414 -21.38 21.59 22.92
CA LYS A 414 -20.28 22.47 22.52
C LYS A 414 -19.51 21.83 21.37
N SER A 415 -19.23 22.59 20.33
CA SER A 415 -18.49 22.11 19.16
C SER A 415 -17.51 23.15 18.65
N GLY A 416 -16.35 22.69 18.16
CA GLY A 416 -15.36 23.55 17.49
C GLY A 416 -15.74 23.98 16.07
N GLY A 417 -16.61 23.22 15.39
CA GLY A 417 -17.07 23.51 14.03
C GLY A 417 -18.58 23.73 13.97
N ASP A 418 -19.38 22.66 13.99
CA ASP A 418 -20.84 22.72 13.86
C ASP A 418 -21.60 21.81 14.84
N ILE A 419 -22.90 22.07 14.99
CA ILE A 419 -23.87 21.26 15.73
C ILE A 419 -25.10 21.14 14.82
N LEU A 420 -25.37 19.93 14.32
CA LEU A 420 -26.48 19.64 13.43
C LEU A 420 -27.55 18.85 14.21
N LEU A 421 -28.78 19.40 14.19
CA LEU A 421 -29.98 18.75 14.72
C LEU A 421 -30.77 18.21 13.53
N ASP A 422 -30.90 16.89 13.46
CA ASP A 422 -31.56 16.15 12.39
C ASP A 422 -32.91 15.60 12.88
N ASP A 423 -33.69 15.00 11.97
CA ASP A 423 -34.97 14.39 12.29
C ASP A 423 -34.83 13.38 13.44
N GLY A 424 -35.68 13.51 14.46
CA GLY A 424 -35.66 12.67 15.67
C GLY A 424 -35.02 13.32 16.90
N PHE A 425 -34.59 14.58 16.86
CA PHE A 425 -34.29 15.36 18.06
C PHE A 425 -35.55 16.08 18.59
N TYR A 426 -35.90 15.83 19.86
CA TYR A 426 -37.01 16.48 20.55
C TYR A 426 -36.57 17.01 21.91
N ALA A 427 -36.99 18.24 22.23
CA ALA A 427 -36.81 18.86 23.54
C ALA A 427 -38.18 19.27 24.10
N ASP A 428 -38.63 18.61 25.16
CA ASP A 428 -39.96 18.81 25.73
C ASP A 428 -40.06 20.11 26.52
N ASN A 429 -41.29 20.62 26.66
CA ASN A 429 -41.57 21.81 27.46
C ASN A 429 -41.14 21.60 28.93
N GLY A 430 -40.22 22.44 29.41
CA GLY A 430 -39.60 22.31 30.74
C GLY A 430 -38.22 21.65 30.72
N SER A 431 -37.68 21.28 29.57
CA SER A 431 -36.26 20.93 29.39
C SER A 431 -35.38 22.17 29.21
N VAL A 432 -34.06 22.01 29.35
CA VAL A 432 -33.05 23.00 28.96
C VAL A 432 -32.22 22.44 27.81
N PHE A 433 -32.15 23.17 26.70
CA PHE A 433 -31.26 22.86 25.59
C PHE A 433 -30.33 24.04 25.33
N TYR A 434 -29.04 23.78 25.24
CA TYR A 434 -28.00 24.77 24.96
C TYR A 434 -27.04 24.20 23.91
N ALA A 435 -26.84 24.94 22.83
CA ALA A 435 -25.86 24.62 21.79
C ALA A 435 -24.96 25.82 21.55
N ASN A 436 -23.65 25.62 21.56
CA ASN A 436 -22.67 26.67 21.32
C ASN A 436 -21.56 26.20 20.37
N ILE A 437 -21.28 27.03 19.35
CA ILE A 437 -20.06 26.90 18.56
C ILE A 437 -19.03 27.80 19.21
N GLU A 438 -17.98 27.20 19.78
CA GLU A 438 -16.87 27.90 20.38
C GLU A 438 -15.56 27.34 19.81
N PRO A 439 -14.61 28.18 19.35
CA PRO A 439 -13.34 27.68 18.84
C PRO A 439 -12.71 26.77 19.89
N TYR A 440 -12.60 25.47 19.58
CA TYR A 440 -12.05 24.50 20.51
C TYR A 440 -10.61 24.92 20.79
N PRO A 441 -10.27 25.40 22.00
CA PRO A 441 -8.98 25.99 22.24
C PRO A 441 -7.96 24.88 22.07
N CYS A 442 -7.14 24.96 21.03
CA CYS A 442 -5.98 24.11 20.90
C CYS A 442 -4.97 24.61 21.94
N PRO A 443 -4.75 23.92 23.08
CA PRO A 443 -3.49 24.13 23.77
C PRO A 443 -2.36 23.80 22.79
N PRO A 444 -1.15 24.38 22.94
CA PRO A 444 0.02 23.85 22.25
C PRO A 444 0.07 22.35 22.52
N TYR A 445 0.04 21.55 21.45
CA TYR A 445 -0.18 20.11 21.54
C TYR A 445 0.93 19.47 22.39
N VAL A 446 0.57 19.09 23.61
CA VAL A 446 1.38 18.23 24.45
C VAL A 446 1.04 16.80 24.01
N PRO A 447 1.99 15.99 23.54
CA PRO A 447 1.69 14.66 23.02
C PRO A 447 1.12 13.74 24.10
N SER A 448 -0.20 13.70 24.18
CA SER A 448 -0.98 12.67 24.83
C SER A 448 -1.03 11.47 23.90
N PHE A 449 0.05 10.71 23.86
CA PHE A 449 0.20 9.47 23.13
C PHE A 449 -0.97 8.50 23.39
N SER A 450 -1.72 8.12 22.36
CA SER A 450 -2.90 7.26 22.52
C SER A 450 -3.06 6.22 21.40
N LYS A 451 -3.19 4.94 21.80
CA LYS A 451 -3.77 3.83 21.03
C LYS A 451 -3.22 3.56 19.61
N SER A 452 -2.13 2.81 19.55
CA SER A 452 -1.85 1.90 18.42
C SER A 452 -2.93 0.83 18.30
N PHE A 453 -3.46 0.60 17.10
CA PHE A 453 -4.38 -0.52 16.82
C PHE A 453 -3.63 -1.62 16.05
N ILE A 454 -3.61 -2.83 16.61
CA ILE A 454 -3.13 -4.04 15.93
C ILE A 454 -4.33 -4.73 15.26
N SER A 455 -4.11 -5.31 14.08
CA SER A 455 -5.10 -6.11 13.35
C SER A 455 -5.43 -7.44 14.06
N THR A 456 -6.26 -7.42 15.10
CA THR A 456 -6.87 -8.67 15.61
C THR A 456 -7.79 -9.26 14.55
N GLU A 457 -7.55 -10.51 14.16
CA GLU A 457 -8.55 -11.28 13.40
C GLU A 457 -9.90 -11.25 14.14
N PHE A 458 -10.97 -10.87 13.44
CA PHE A 458 -12.33 -10.98 13.96
C PHE A 458 -12.78 -12.45 13.94
N ASN A 459 -12.21 -13.25 14.84
CA ASN A 459 -12.82 -14.52 15.22
C ASN A 459 -13.99 -14.22 16.15
N GLU A 460 -15.21 -14.50 15.69
CA GLU A 460 -16.43 -14.34 16.50
C GLU A 460 -16.32 -15.10 17.82
N GLU A 461 -16.76 -14.47 18.91
CA GLU A 461 -16.70 -15.04 20.26
C GLU A 461 -17.44 -16.38 20.34
N LYS A 462 -16.68 -17.48 20.42
CA LYS A 462 -17.15 -18.72 21.04
C LYS A 462 -16.54 -18.85 22.43
N ASN A 463 -17.31 -18.36 23.40
CA ASN A 463 -17.16 -18.76 24.79
C ASN A 463 -17.24 -20.29 24.90
N THR A 464 -16.14 -20.97 25.20
CA THR A 464 -16.03 -21.81 26.40
C THR A 464 -14.60 -22.29 26.65
N SER A 465 -14.27 -22.40 27.94
CA SER A 465 -13.02 -22.92 28.47
C SER A 465 -12.76 -24.38 28.09
N ASN A 466 -11.53 -24.71 27.68
CA ASN A 466 -10.61 -25.54 28.47
C ASN A 466 -9.27 -25.72 27.74
N GLU A 467 -8.18 -25.73 28.52
CA GLU A 467 -6.86 -26.12 28.02
C GLU A 467 -6.87 -27.61 27.62
N THR A 468 -6.38 -27.95 26.43
CA THR A 468 -5.70 -29.23 26.23
C THR A 468 -4.77 -29.16 25.01
N THR A 469 -3.53 -29.60 25.24
CA THR A 469 -2.43 -29.54 24.29
C THR A 469 -2.69 -30.41 23.05
N PHE A 470 -2.68 -29.81 21.86
CA PHE A 470 -2.55 -30.54 20.60
C PHE A 470 -1.43 -29.94 19.75
N GLN A 471 -0.36 -30.72 19.57
CA GLN A 471 0.58 -30.49 18.48
C GLN A 471 -0.10 -30.90 17.18
N ASN A 472 -0.29 -29.97 16.26
CA ASN A 472 -0.58 -30.29 14.86
C ASN A 472 0.59 -29.84 13.99
N LYS A 473 1.28 -30.82 13.41
CA LYS A 473 2.06 -30.62 12.19
C LYS A 473 1.13 -30.07 11.12
N THR A 474 1.47 -28.94 10.52
CA THR A 474 0.89 -28.51 9.25
C THR A 474 1.75 -29.09 8.12
N GLU A 475 1.22 -30.08 7.41
CA GLU A 475 1.79 -30.53 6.15
C GLU A 475 1.38 -29.55 5.04
N ASN A 476 2.37 -28.91 4.39
CA ASN A 476 2.13 -28.01 3.28
C ASN A 476 1.64 -28.79 2.05
N ASN A 477 0.40 -28.51 1.60
CA ASN A 477 -0.12 -28.90 0.29
C ASN A 477 -1.07 -27.79 -0.22
N ASN A 478 -0.49 -26.67 -0.66
CA ASN A 478 -1.25 -25.58 -1.29
C ASN A 478 -1.39 -25.82 -2.80
N GLU A 479 -2.45 -26.51 -3.19
CA GLU A 479 -2.98 -26.44 -4.55
C GLU A 479 -4.17 -25.46 -4.60
N ASN A 480 -4.14 -24.51 -5.56
CA ASN A 480 -5.24 -23.55 -5.74
C ASN A 480 -6.56 -24.27 -6.09
N GLU A 481 -7.56 -24.17 -5.21
CA GLU A 481 -8.89 -24.80 -5.36
C GLU A 481 -9.72 -24.23 -6.52
N VAL A 482 -9.45 -22.99 -6.93
CA VAL A 482 -10.10 -22.29 -8.05
C VAL A 482 -9.05 -21.70 -8.96
N THR A 483 -9.18 -21.96 -10.26
CA THR A 483 -8.34 -21.40 -11.33
C THR A 483 -9.22 -20.67 -12.34
N VAL A 484 -8.68 -19.60 -12.95
CA VAL A 484 -9.44 -18.76 -13.90
C VAL A 484 -8.60 -18.55 -15.16
N TYR A 485 -9.10 -18.98 -16.32
CA TYR A 485 -8.35 -18.92 -17.57
C TYR A 485 -9.25 -18.77 -18.82
N PRO A 486 -8.79 -18.11 -19.90
CA PRO A 486 -7.56 -17.32 -19.95
C PRO A 486 -7.66 -16.06 -19.07
N ASN A 487 -6.53 -15.61 -18.56
CA ASN A 487 -6.41 -14.36 -17.81
C ASN A 487 -5.00 -13.78 -18.04
N PRO A 488 -4.84 -12.66 -18.79
CA PRO A 488 -5.89 -11.83 -19.39
C PRO A 488 -6.79 -12.55 -20.41
N THR A 489 -7.97 -11.99 -20.67
CA THR A 489 -8.91 -12.44 -21.70
C THR A 489 -9.44 -11.28 -22.54
N ASN A 490 -10.01 -11.58 -23.70
CA ASN A 490 -10.70 -10.60 -24.55
C ASN A 490 -12.23 -10.66 -24.35
N ASP A 491 -12.79 -11.87 -24.24
CA ASP A 491 -14.24 -12.10 -24.28
C ASP A 491 -14.75 -13.04 -23.17
N ILE A 492 -14.08 -14.17 -22.93
CA ILE A 492 -14.60 -15.28 -22.11
C ILE A 492 -13.56 -15.72 -21.09
N ILE A 493 -13.98 -15.98 -19.86
CA ILE A 493 -13.19 -16.69 -18.84
C ILE A 493 -13.84 -18.04 -18.53
N ASN A 494 -13.02 -19.01 -18.15
CA ASN A 494 -13.46 -20.26 -17.54
C ASN A 494 -12.99 -20.26 -16.09
N VAL A 495 -13.90 -20.59 -15.18
CA VAL A 495 -13.66 -20.73 -13.75
C VAL A 495 -13.67 -22.22 -13.45
N GLU A 496 -12.49 -22.80 -13.24
CA GLU A 496 -12.34 -24.21 -12.91
C GLU A 496 -12.21 -24.38 -11.38
N ILE A 497 -12.96 -25.35 -10.84
CA ILE A 497 -13.08 -25.62 -9.41
C ILE A 497 -12.66 -27.08 -9.19
N LYS A 498 -11.62 -27.31 -8.39
CA LYS A 498 -10.98 -28.63 -8.26
C LYS A 498 -11.79 -29.67 -7.49
N ASN A 499 -12.69 -29.24 -6.62
CA ASN A 499 -13.45 -30.11 -5.70
C ASN A 499 -14.97 -29.93 -5.88
N ASP A 500 -15.74 -30.94 -5.47
CA ASP A 500 -17.20 -30.87 -5.37
C ASP A 500 -17.65 -29.94 -4.23
N TYR A 501 -18.48 -28.95 -4.54
CA TYR A 501 -19.18 -28.13 -3.54
C TYR A 501 -20.70 -28.17 -3.77
N ASN A 502 -21.50 -28.01 -2.72
CA ASN A 502 -22.95 -28.13 -2.83
C ASN A 502 -23.59 -26.85 -3.37
N ASN A 503 -23.06 -25.70 -2.94
CA ASN A 503 -23.46 -24.36 -3.37
C ASN A 503 -22.24 -23.63 -3.92
N ILE A 504 -22.29 -23.32 -5.21
CA ILE A 504 -21.28 -22.51 -5.89
C ILE A 504 -21.96 -21.20 -6.30
N ILE A 505 -21.41 -20.06 -5.88
CA ILE A 505 -21.87 -18.74 -6.31
C ILE A 505 -20.69 -18.02 -6.96
N ILE A 506 -20.82 -17.69 -8.24
CA ILE A 506 -19.83 -16.90 -8.97
C ILE A 506 -20.39 -15.49 -9.16
N VAL A 507 -19.61 -14.47 -8.79
CA VAL A 507 -19.98 -13.06 -8.91
C VAL A 507 -18.83 -12.29 -9.55
N ILE A 508 -19.10 -11.50 -10.60
CA ILE A 508 -18.10 -10.57 -11.16
C ILE A 508 -18.43 -9.16 -10.71
N TYR A 509 -17.43 -8.46 -10.22
CA TYR A 509 -17.47 -7.04 -9.87
C TYR A 509 -16.54 -6.24 -10.78
N SER A 510 -16.97 -5.04 -11.18
CA SER A 510 -16.05 -4.01 -11.71
C SER A 510 -15.11 -3.50 -10.60
N ILE A 511 -14.00 -2.86 -10.98
CA ILE A 511 -13.10 -2.16 -10.04
C ILE A 511 -13.80 -1.16 -9.09
N SER A 512 -14.93 -0.57 -9.47
CA SER A 512 -15.72 0.34 -8.62
C SER A 512 -16.69 -0.36 -7.65
N GLY A 513 -16.61 -1.69 -7.51
CA GLY A 513 -17.48 -2.48 -6.63
C GLY A 513 -18.88 -2.76 -7.18
N LYS A 514 -19.26 -2.24 -8.36
CA LYS A 514 -20.52 -2.59 -9.01
C LYS A 514 -20.52 -4.06 -9.43
N LYS A 515 -21.53 -4.82 -8.96
CA LYS A 515 -21.80 -6.19 -9.41
C LYS A 515 -22.27 -6.17 -10.87
N LEU A 516 -21.64 -6.98 -11.71
CA LEU A 516 -21.91 -7.08 -13.16
C LEU A 516 -22.57 -8.41 -13.53
N PHE A 517 -22.14 -9.50 -12.89
CA PHE A 517 -22.61 -10.87 -13.13
C PHE A 517 -22.80 -11.59 -11.80
N GLU A 518 -23.79 -12.48 -11.72
CA GLU A 518 -23.99 -13.42 -10.61
C GLU A 518 -24.65 -14.70 -11.14
N GLU A 519 -24.02 -15.85 -10.91
CA GLU A 519 -24.58 -17.17 -11.19
C GLU A 519 -24.57 -18.02 -9.90
N LYS A 520 -25.65 -18.79 -9.70
CA LYS A 520 -25.82 -19.70 -8.56
C LYS A 520 -26.02 -21.12 -9.07
N ILE A 521 -25.08 -21.99 -8.73
CA ILE A 521 -25.04 -23.38 -9.18
C ILE A 521 -25.26 -24.27 -7.96
N LYS A 522 -26.14 -25.26 -8.12
CA LYS A 522 -26.46 -26.28 -7.12
C LYS A 522 -26.17 -27.65 -7.71
N GLY A 523 -25.37 -28.45 -7.02
CA GLY A 523 -25.00 -29.80 -7.44
C GLY A 523 -23.55 -29.93 -7.95
N LYS A 524 -23.09 -31.18 -8.05
CA LYS A 524 -21.68 -31.60 -8.11
C LYS A 524 -21.08 -31.73 -9.54
N GLU A 525 -21.67 -31.12 -10.56
CA GLU A 525 -21.45 -31.58 -11.96
C GLU A 525 -20.92 -30.51 -12.95
N LYS A 526 -20.21 -29.47 -12.48
CA LYS A 526 -19.44 -28.59 -13.37
C LYS A 526 -18.07 -28.22 -12.80
N ASN A 527 -17.05 -28.94 -13.26
CA ASN A 527 -15.64 -28.64 -12.95
C ASN A 527 -15.20 -27.30 -13.55
N ALA A 528 -15.81 -26.84 -14.65
CA ALA A 528 -15.50 -25.55 -15.27
C ALA A 528 -16.77 -24.78 -15.65
N ILE A 529 -16.80 -23.48 -15.35
CA ILE A 529 -17.92 -22.58 -15.60
C ILE A 529 -17.43 -21.44 -16.52
N SER A 530 -18.00 -21.34 -17.71
CA SER A 530 -17.62 -20.35 -18.72
C SER A 530 -18.48 -19.09 -18.57
N VAL A 531 -17.85 -17.93 -18.42
CA VAL A 531 -18.51 -16.63 -18.25
C VAL A 531 -18.09 -15.69 -19.37
N ASP A 532 -19.07 -15.21 -20.14
CA ASP A 532 -18.90 -14.20 -21.18
C ASP A 532 -18.87 -12.81 -20.55
N ILE A 533 -17.76 -12.10 -20.76
CA ILE A 533 -17.50 -10.73 -20.30
C ILE A 533 -17.27 -9.76 -21.47
N SER A 534 -17.51 -10.19 -22.72
CA SER A 534 -17.28 -9.39 -23.95
C SER A 534 -17.97 -8.02 -23.92
N ASN A 535 -19.16 -7.95 -23.33
CA ASN A 535 -19.97 -6.73 -23.19
C ASN A 535 -19.45 -5.73 -22.14
N TYR A 536 -18.39 -6.05 -21.39
CA TYR A 536 -17.80 -5.13 -20.42
C TYR A 536 -16.59 -4.39 -21.02
N PRO A 537 -16.34 -3.11 -20.64
CA PRO A 537 -15.15 -2.38 -21.08
C PRO A 537 -13.85 -3.11 -20.75
N SER A 538 -12.76 -2.83 -21.44
CA SER A 538 -11.45 -3.38 -21.07
C SER A 538 -10.93 -2.72 -19.79
N GLY A 539 -10.24 -3.49 -18.95
CA GLY A 539 -9.90 -3.11 -17.58
C GLY A 539 -9.88 -4.28 -16.59
N VAL A 540 -9.82 -3.95 -15.30
CA VAL A 540 -9.72 -4.93 -14.21
C VAL A 540 -11.09 -5.23 -13.58
N TYR A 541 -11.34 -6.52 -13.39
CA TYR A 541 -12.54 -7.08 -12.75
C TYR A 541 -12.14 -8.03 -11.62
N PHE A 542 -13.06 -8.26 -10.68
CA PHE A 542 -12.86 -9.23 -9.60
C PHE A 542 -13.92 -10.31 -9.68
N LEU A 543 -13.47 -11.55 -9.88
CA LEU A 543 -14.27 -12.74 -9.67
C LEU A 543 -14.32 -13.05 -8.18
N LYS A 544 -15.50 -13.19 -7.61
CA LYS A 544 -15.72 -13.74 -6.28
C LYS A 544 -16.42 -15.09 -6.44
N THR A 545 -15.75 -16.16 -6.04
CA THR A 545 -16.28 -17.52 -6.02
C THR A 545 -16.56 -17.91 -4.58
N ILE A 546 -17.82 -18.19 -4.25
CA ILE A 546 -18.25 -18.68 -2.95
C ILE A 546 -18.53 -20.18 -3.08
N LEU A 547 -17.84 -20.98 -2.27
CA LEU A 547 -17.84 -22.43 -2.28
C LEU A 547 -18.32 -22.92 -0.91
N ASP A 548 -19.61 -23.21 -0.80
CA ASP A 548 -20.34 -23.40 0.45
C ASP A 548 -20.07 -22.25 1.46
N ASN A 549 -19.12 -22.40 2.39
CA ASN A 549 -18.74 -21.37 3.38
C ASN A 549 -17.42 -20.63 3.07
N LYS A 550 -16.68 -21.04 2.02
CA LYS A 550 -15.40 -20.43 1.65
C LYS A 550 -15.61 -19.35 0.58
N THR A 551 -14.86 -18.25 0.66
CA THR A 551 -14.83 -17.22 -0.38
C THR A 551 -13.43 -17.14 -0.96
N ILE A 552 -13.32 -17.19 -2.29
CA ILE A 552 -12.08 -17.01 -3.04
C ILE A 552 -12.29 -15.83 -3.99
N ILE A 553 -11.26 -14.98 -4.16
CA ILE A 553 -11.30 -13.83 -5.07
C ILE A 553 -10.15 -13.95 -6.07
N ASN A 554 -10.47 -13.87 -7.36
CA ASN A 554 -9.49 -13.87 -8.44
C ASN A 554 -9.61 -12.56 -9.24
N LYS A 555 -8.49 -11.90 -9.52
CA LYS A 555 -8.42 -10.76 -10.43
C LYS A 555 -8.58 -11.26 -11.87
N ILE A 556 -9.46 -10.64 -12.65
CA ILE A 556 -9.58 -10.83 -14.10
C ILE A 556 -9.09 -9.57 -14.79
N ILE A 557 -8.29 -9.72 -15.85
CA ILE A 557 -7.88 -8.64 -16.73
C ILE A 557 -8.58 -8.83 -18.07
N LYS A 558 -9.43 -7.88 -18.46
CA LYS A 558 -10.03 -7.85 -19.80
C LYS A 558 -9.25 -6.88 -20.69
N SER A 559 -8.80 -7.37 -21.83
CA SER A 559 -8.13 -6.59 -22.88
C SER A 559 -9.08 -6.33 -24.06
N ASP A 560 -8.78 -5.31 -24.86
CA ASP A 560 -9.44 -5.11 -26.14
C ASP A 560 -8.89 -6.10 -27.17
N LYS A 561 -9.71 -6.46 -28.17
CA LYS A 561 -9.20 -7.12 -29.37
C LYS A 561 -8.36 -6.12 -30.16
N LEU A 562 -7.09 -6.45 -30.36
CA LEU A 562 -6.20 -5.83 -31.35
C LEU A 562 -6.76 -6.00 -32.77
#